data_AF-F0GBC5-F1
#
_entry.id   AF-F0GBC5-F1
#
_cell.length_a   1.000
_cell.length_b   1.000
_cell.length_c   1.000
_cell.angle_alpha   90.00
_cell.angle_beta   90.00
_cell.angle_gamma   90.00
#
_symmetry.space_group_name_H-M   'P 1'
#
loop_
_entity.id
_entity.type
_entity.pdbx_description
1 polymer ?
#
loop_
_entity_poly.entity_id
_entity_poly.type
_entity_poly.pdbx_seq_one_letter_code
_entity_poly.pdbx_strand_id
1 'polypeptide(L)'
;ARGGGGAALRLTVRAVHGFALQAFNGLSYGLLLFMLSAGLTLIFSVQGVLNFAHASFYMLGAYVGYSIAAQAGFWAALVLAPLAVGLLGAGCERWLLRR
;
A
#
# COMPACT_ATOMS: atom_id res chain seq x y z
N ALA A 1 -44.76 26.73 31.06
CA ALA A 1 -43.62 27.11 30.19
C ALA A 1 -42.25 26.82 30.84
N ARG A 2 -42.02 25.63 31.44
CA ARG A 2 -40.74 25.27 32.13
C ARG A 2 -40.18 23.91 31.70
N GLY A 3 -40.17 23.61 30.40
CA GLY A 3 -39.67 22.33 29.85
C GLY A 3 -38.45 22.42 28.91
N GLY A 4 -38.08 23.62 28.44
CA GLY A 4 -37.12 23.78 27.34
C GLY A 4 -35.63 23.71 27.72
N GLY A 5 -35.25 24.03 28.96
CA GLY A 5 -33.85 24.15 29.37
C GLY A 5 -33.09 22.82 29.43
N GLY A 6 -33.76 21.72 29.82
CA GLY A 6 -33.15 20.39 29.90
C GLY A 6 -32.87 19.78 28.52
N ALA A 7 -33.63 20.16 27.50
CA ALA A 7 -33.39 19.73 26.12
C ALA A 7 -32.15 20.44 25.53
N ALA A 8 -32.00 21.74 25.76
CA ALA A 8 -30.84 22.52 25.31
C ALA A 8 -29.53 22.00 25.93
N LEU A 9 -29.52 21.70 27.24
CA LEU A 9 -28.35 21.12 27.92
C LEU A 9 -28.00 19.71 27.40
N ARG A 10 -29.01 18.91 27.04
CA ARG A 10 -28.78 17.58 26.45
C ARG A 10 -28.24 17.66 25.03
N LEU A 11 -28.65 18.67 24.26
CA LEU A 11 -28.14 18.91 22.90
C LEU A 11 -26.69 19.40 22.92
N THR A 12 -26.31 20.28 23.84
CA THR A 12 -24.91 20.73 23.97
C THR A 12 -23.99 19.61 24.44
N VAL A 13 -24.41 18.79 25.42
CA VAL A 13 -23.63 17.63 25.87
C VAL A 13 -23.48 16.59 24.75
N ARG A 14 -24.53 16.33 23.96
CA ARG A 14 -24.46 15.45 22.78
C ARG A 14 -23.56 16.01 21.69
N ALA A 15 -23.59 17.32 21.45
CA ALA A 15 -22.73 17.98 20.48
C ALA A 15 -21.25 17.91 20.89
N VAL A 16 -20.93 18.16 22.16
CA VAL A 16 -19.57 18.05 22.70
C VAL A 16 -19.06 16.61 22.63
N HIS A 17 -19.89 15.63 22.98
CA HIS A 17 -19.55 14.22 22.84
C HIS A 17 -19.33 13.81 21.38
N GLY A 18 -20.19 14.25 20.47
CA GLY A 18 -20.06 14.00 19.04
C GLY A 18 -18.79 14.62 18.46
N PHE A 19 -18.43 15.83 18.87
CA PHE A 19 -17.19 16.49 18.47
C PHE A 19 -15.96 15.71 18.94
N ALA A 20 -15.93 15.26 20.20
CA ALA A 20 -14.83 14.46 20.73
C ALA A 20 -14.67 13.15 19.93
N LEU A 21 -15.76 12.43 19.65
CA LEU A 21 -15.73 11.22 18.84
C LEU A 21 -15.22 11.46 17.42
N GLN A 22 -15.70 12.53 16.76
CA GLN A 22 -15.28 12.88 15.40
C GLN A 22 -13.78 13.26 15.34
N ALA A 23 -13.28 13.96 16.36
CA ALA A 23 -11.87 14.31 16.47
C ALA A 23 -10.98 13.06 16.63
N PHE A 24 -11.36 12.12 17.50
CA PHE A 24 -10.63 10.85 17.63
C PHE A 24 -10.70 10.00 16.36
N ASN A 25 -11.85 9.96 15.71
CA ASN A 25 -12.02 9.22 14.46
C ASN A 25 -11.15 9.81 13.33
N GLY A 26 -11.13 11.13 13.19
CA GLY A 26 -10.24 11.84 12.26
C GLY A 26 -8.76 11.62 12.58
N LEU A 27 -8.38 11.61 13.86
CA LEU A 27 -7.02 11.31 14.30
C LEU A 27 -6.62 9.86 13.95
N SER A 28 -7.48 8.87 14.20
CA SER A 28 -7.20 7.48 13.84
C SER A 28 -6.97 7.32 12.33
N TYR A 29 -7.84 7.89 11.50
CA TYR A 29 -7.64 7.87 10.05
C TYR A 29 -6.39 8.65 9.62
N GLY A 30 -6.12 9.80 10.24
CA GLY A 30 -4.91 10.58 10.01
C GLY A 30 -3.63 9.81 10.34
N LEU A 31 -3.61 9.05 11.44
CA LEU A 31 -2.48 8.20 11.83
C LEU A 31 -2.28 7.02 10.87
N LEU A 32 -3.36 6.42 10.37
CA LEU A 32 -3.27 5.38 9.34
C LEU A 32 -2.64 5.92 8.06
N LEU A 33 -3.11 7.07 7.58
CA LEU A 33 -2.58 7.76 6.40
C LEU A 33 -1.13 8.23 6.62
N PHE A 34 -0.82 8.73 7.82
CA PHE A 34 0.53 9.12 8.21
C PHE A 34 1.49 7.91 8.19
N MET A 35 1.09 6.78 8.76
CA MET A 35 1.92 5.57 8.77
C MET A 35 2.13 5.02 7.36
N LEU A 36 1.09 5.02 6.51
CA LEU A 36 1.21 4.68 5.09
C LEU A 36 2.20 5.60 4.36
N SER A 37 2.08 6.91 4.56
CA SER A 37 2.95 7.91 3.94
C SER A 37 4.39 7.81 4.45
N ALA A 38 4.59 7.68 5.76
CA ALA A 38 5.90 7.52 6.38
C ALA A 38 6.57 6.23 5.92
N GLY A 39 5.82 5.14 5.75
CA GLY A 39 6.31 3.88 5.18
C GLY A 39 6.81 4.06 3.75
N LEU A 40 6.03 4.72 2.89
CA LEU A 40 6.43 4.98 1.50
C LEU A 40 7.67 5.90 1.42
N THR A 41 7.71 6.95 2.25
CA THR A 41 8.88 7.84 2.34
C THR A 41 10.11 7.09 2.86
N LEU A 42 9.97 6.21 3.85
CA LEU A 42 11.09 5.39 4.35
C LEU A 42 11.64 4.45 3.27
N ILE A 43 10.76 3.81 2.51
CA ILE A 43 11.15 2.95 1.38
C ILE A 43 11.97 3.76 0.37
N PHE A 44 11.50 4.95 -0.03
CA PHE A 44 12.23 5.80 -0.96
C PHE A 44 13.49 6.41 -0.35
N SER A 45 13.50 6.70 0.95
CA SER A 45 14.64 7.28 1.67
C SER A 45 15.84 6.33 1.73
N VAL A 46 15.60 5.01 1.85
CA VAL A 46 16.69 4.01 1.89
C VAL A 46 17.13 3.61 0.47
N GLN A 47 16.22 3.65 -0.51
CA GLN A 47 16.53 3.28 -1.89
C GLN A 47 17.24 4.38 -2.68
N GLY A 48 17.19 5.64 -2.23
CA GLY A 48 17.93 6.79 -2.81
C GLY A 48 17.42 7.27 -4.18
N VAL A 49 17.01 6.37 -5.07
CA VAL A 49 16.42 6.63 -6.39
C VAL A 49 15.23 5.70 -6.61
N LEU A 50 14.07 6.26 -6.98
CA LEU A 50 12.91 5.48 -7.41
C LEU A 50 13.20 4.83 -8.77
N ASN A 51 13.85 3.67 -8.77
CA ASN A 51 14.11 2.95 -10.01
C ASN A 51 12.85 2.19 -10.45
N PHE A 52 12.13 2.75 -11.44
CA PHE A 52 10.96 2.11 -12.06
C PHE A 52 11.28 0.76 -12.69
N ALA A 53 12.54 0.50 -13.07
CA ALA A 53 12.94 -0.80 -13.59
C ALA A 53 12.86 -1.88 -12.49
N HIS A 54 13.29 -1.57 -11.27
CA HIS A 54 13.27 -2.55 -10.18
C HIS A 54 11.83 -2.96 -9.83
N ALA A 55 10.92 -1.99 -9.75
CA ALA A 55 9.50 -2.24 -9.49
C ALA A 55 8.81 -3.00 -10.65
N SER A 56 9.13 -2.67 -11.90
CA SER A 56 8.54 -3.34 -13.06
C SER A 56 9.03 -4.78 -13.22
N PHE A 57 10.31 -5.06 -12.99
CA PHE A 57 10.83 -6.44 -12.96
C PHE A 57 10.21 -7.28 -11.86
N TYR A 58 10.00 -6.70 -10.67
CA TYR A 58 9.35 -7.39 -9.56
C TYR A 58 7.90 -7.80 -9.91
N MET A 59 7.12 -6.87 -10.49
CA MET A 59 5.74 -7.12 -10.92
C MET A 59 5.65 -8.17 -12.04
N LEU A 60 6.54 -8.07 -13.03
CA LEU A 60 6.62 -9.05 -14.13
C LEU A 60 7.02 -10.43 -13.60
N GLY A 61 7.92 -10.44 -12.62
CA GLY A 61 8.25 -11.56 -11.73
C GLY A 61 7.05 -12.31 -11.18
N ALA A 62 6.26 -11.58 -10.39
CA ALA A 62 5.09 -12.08 -9.71
C ALA A 62 4.01 -12.56 -10.69
N TYR A 63 3.79 -11.84 -11.80
CA TYR A 63 2.76 -12.21 -12.77
C TYR A 63 3.09 -13.50 -13.53
N VAL A 64 4.35 -13.66 -13.96
CA VAL A 64 4.82 -14.88 -14.62
C VAL A 64 4.78 -16.05 -13.65
N GLY A 65 5.20 -15.85 -12.40
CA GLY A 65 5.11 -16.89 -11.36
C GLY A 65 3.68 -17.30 -11.04
N TYR A 66 2.76 -16.35 -10.94
CA TYR A 66 1.34 -16.64 -10.74
C TYR A 66 0.73 -17.41 -11.92
N SER A 67 1.06 -17.01 -13.15
CA SER A 67 0.58 -17.68 -14.37
C SER A 67 1.07 -19.12 -14.47
N ILE A 68 2.35 -19.37 -14.14
CA ILE A 68 2.92 -20.72 -14.13
C ILE A 68 2.37 -21.53 -12.96
N ALA A 69 2.17 -20.92 -11.79
CA ALA A 69 1.58 -21.59 -10.63
C ALA A 69 0.15 -22.06 -10.92
N ALA A 70 -0.62 -21.27 -11.67
CA ALA A 70 -1.98 -21.61 -12.07
C ALA A 70 -2.05 -22.82 -13.04
N GLN A 71 -0.99 -23.08 -13.82
CA GLN A 71 -1.01 -24.12 -14.85
C GLN A 71 -0.19 -25.38 -14.47
N ALA A 72 0.97 -25.20 -13.83
CA ALA A 72 1.93 -26.26 -13.56
C ALA A 72 2.10 -26.58 -12.06
N GLY A 73 1.41 -25.85 -11.17
CA GLY A 73 1.48 -26.02 -9.73
C GLY A 73 2.63 -25.27 -9.06
N PHE A 74 2.53 -25.12 -7.73
CA PHE A 74 3.44 -24.29 -6.91
C PHE A 74 4.91 -24.67 -7.07
N TRP A 75 5.22 -25.98 -7.13
CA TRP A 75 6.60 -26.48 -7.22
C TRP A 75 7.27 -26.13 -8.55
N ALA A 76 6.53 -26.23 -9.66
CA ALA A 76 7.02 -25.83 -10.97
C ALA A 76 7.19 -24.31 -11.05
N ALA A 77 6.23 -23.55 -10.50
CA ALA A 77 6.30 -22.10 -10.46
C ALA A 77 7.47 -21.57 -9.61
N LEU A 78 7.79 -22.22 -8.50
CA LEU A 78 8.87 -21.79 -7.62
C LEU A 78 10.24 -21.80 -8.32
N VAL A 79 10.44 -22.71 -9.26
CA VAL A 79 11.70 -22.85 -10.01
C VAL A 79 11.65 -22.14 -11.36
N LEU A 80 10.55 -22.28 -12.10
CA LEU A 80 10.41 -21.69 -13.44
C LEU A 80 10.18 -20.17 -13.42
N ALA A 81 9.53 -19.63 -12.39
CA ALA A 81 9.28 -18.19 -12.30
C ALA A 81 10.58 -17.38 -12.19
N PRO A 82 11.51 -17.64 -11.24
CA PRO A 82 12.76 -16.89 -11.18
C PRO A 82 13.65 -17.12 -12.41
N LEU A 83 13.61 -18.31 -13.03
CA LEU A 83 14.35 -18.59 -14.27
C LEU A 83 13.81 -17.78 -15.47
N ALA A 84 12.50 -17.77 -15.69
CA ALA A 84 11.87 -17.03 -16.78
C ALA A 84 12.06 -15.51 -16.60
N VAL A 85 11.94 -15.04 -15.36
CA VAL A 85 12.06 -13.61 -15.02
C VAL A 85 13.51 -13.17 -15.04
N GLY A 86 14.45 -14.02 -14.61
CA GLY A 86 15.88 -13.78 -14.75
C GLY A 86 16.32 -13.73 -16.22
N LEU A 87 15.77 -14.59 -17.08
CA LEU A 87 16.00 -14.56 -18.53
C LEU A 87 15.47 -13.26 -19.17
N LEU A 88 14.27 -12.83 -18.78
CA LEU A 88 13.69 -11.57 -19.25
C LEU A 88 14.46 -10.35 -18.74
N GLY A 89 14.89 -10.37 -17.47
CA GLY A 89 15.77 -9.37 -16.87
C GLY A 89 17.09 -9.24 -17.61
N ALA A 90 17.78 -10.37 -17.87
CA ALA A 90 19.02 -10.42 -18.64
C ALA A 90 18.82 -9.98 -20.11
N GLY A 91 17.65 -10.24 -20.68
CA GLY A 91 17.26 -9.73 -22.01
C GLY A 91 17.17 -8.20 -22.01
N CYS A 92 16.46 -7.63 -21.04
CA CYS A 92 16.35 -6.17 -20.91
C CYS A 92 17.70 -5.50 -20.64
N GLU A 93 18.53 -6.07 -19.77
CA GLU A 93 19.90 -5.62 -19.52
C GLU A 93 20.67 -5.50 -20.85
N ARG A 94 20.60 -6.53 -21.70
CA ARG A 94 21.28 -6.53 -23.01
C ARG A 94 20.71 -5.54 -24.02
N TRP A 95 19.41 -5.26 -23.99
CA TRP A 95 18.77 -4.34 -24.94
C TRP A 95 18.86 -2.87 -24.53
N LEU A 96 18.90 -2.59 -23.22
CA LEU A 96 18.86 -1.22 -22.69
C LEU A 96 20.25 -0.66 -22.32
N LEU A 97 21.21 -1.49 -21.89
CA LEU A 97 22.58 -1.05 -21.53
C LEU A 97 23.59 -1.13 -22.69
N ARG A 98 23.23 -1.74 -23.82
CA ARG A 98 24.08 -1.75 -25.04
C ARG A 98 23.76 -0.62 -26.02
N ARG A 99 23.05 0.41 -25.58
CA ARG A 99 22.93 1.69 -26.29
C ARG A 99 23.40 2.83 -25.41
#